data_AF-A0A7R9W0R5-F1
#
_entry.id   AF-A0A7R9W0R5-F1
#
_cell.length_a   1.000
_cell.length_b   1.000
_cell.length_c   1.000
_cell.angle_alpha   90.00
_cell.angle_beta   90.00
_cell.angle_gamma   90.00
#
_symmetry.space_group_name_H-M   'P 1'
#
loop_
_entity.id
_entity.type
_entity.pdbx_description
1 polymer ?
#
loop_
_entity_poly.entity_id
_entity_poly.type
_entity_poly.pdbx_seq_one_letter_code
_entity_poly.pdbx_strand_id
1 'polypeptide(L)'
;HAIPLLIGWGTAIAALPLTLFNSLVWTCWIAELPYNCSKEEQACIRGENAPIYRWAFFHVFVWFNFLFLSVCMGIVYQAVRKTEKRTEKYQHNSDGENRRNQ
;
A
#
# COMPACT_ATOMS: atom_id res chain seq x y z
N HIS A 1 13.78 3.70 -5.62
CA HIS A 1 13.96 2.83 -4.43
C HIS A 1 14.12 3.56 -3.10
N ALA A 2 14.63 4.80 -3.06
CA ALA A 2 14.82 5.52 -1.79
C ALA A 2 13.51 5.74 -1.00
N ILE A 3 12.43 6.16 -1.67
CA ILE A 3 11.13 6.45 -1.03
C ILE A 3 10.60 5.27 -0.18
N PRO A 4 10.43 4.04 -0.71
CA PRO A 4 9.93 2.94 0.11
C PRO A 4 10.87 2.55 1.25
N LEU A 5 12.19 2.69 1.07
CA LEU A 5 13.17 2.43 2.13
C LEU A 5 13.06 3.47 3.26
N LEU A 6 12.96 4.75 2.91
CA LEU A 6 12.82 5.83 3.88
C LEU A 6 11.52 5.72 4.68
N ILE A 7 10.42 5.30 4.06
CA ILE A 7 9.16 5.12 4.77
C ILE A 7 9.24 3.92 5.72
N GLY A 8 9.76 2.78 5.26
CA GLY A 8 9.90 1.58 6.09
C GLY A 8 10.86 1.80 7.26
N TRP A 9 12.06 2.33 7.01
CA TRP A 9 13.02 2.62 8.06
C TRP A 9 12.58 3.80 8.93
N GLY A 10 11.99 4.84 8.36
CA GLY A 10 11.51 6.01 9.10
C GLY A 10 10.44 5.64 10.11
N THR A 11 9.46 4.82 9.72
CA THR A 11 8.42 4.33 10.65
C THR A 11 8.99 3.40 11.72
N ALA A 12 9.92 2.51 11.36
CA ALA A 12 10.59 1.64 12.33
C ALA A 12 11.43 2.44 13.35
N ILE A 13 12.22 3.41 12.88
CA ILE A 13 13.05 4.28 13.74
C ILE A 13 12.16 5.17 14.61
N ALA A 14 11.10 5.75 14.07
CA ALA A 14 10.15 6.56 14.84
C ALA A 14 9.43 5.73 15.91
N ALA A 15 9.19 4.44 15.69
CA ALA A 15 8.54 3.58 16.67
C ALA A 15 9.43 3.22 17.88
N LEU A 16 10.76 3.36 17.78
CA LEU A 16 11.71 3.09 18.86
C LEU A 16 11.59 4.07 20.05
N PRO A 17 11.73 5.41 19.89
CA PRO A 17 11.60 6.35 21.01
C PRO A 17 10.18 6.37 21.59
N LEU A 18 9.18 6.03 20.77
CA LEU A 18 7.80 5.91 21.23
C LEU A 18 7.53 4.61 22.01
N THR A 19 8.53 3.73 22.13
CA THR A 19 8.45 2.48 22.89
C THR A 19 7.28 1.57 22.47
N LEU A 20 6.94 1.59 21.18
CA LEU A 20 5.74 0.94 20.64
C LEU A 20 5.89 -0.57 20.43
N PHE A 21 7.12 -1.02 20.21
CA PHE A 21 7.43 -2.43 19.97
C PHE A 21 7.34 -3.25 21.25
N ASN A 22 6.46 -4.25 21.25
CA ASN A 22 6.23 -5.21 22.33
C ASN A 22 6.13 -6.64 21.77
N SER A 23 6.45 -7.63 22.60
CA SER A 23 6.37 -9.04 22.23
C SER A 23 4.91 -9.49 22.07
N LEU A 24 4.61 -10.12 20.94
CA LEU A 24 3.27 -10.53 20.57
C LEU A 24 3.32 -11.96 20.02
N VAL A 25 3.17 -12.96 20.90
CA VAL A 25 3.16 -14.42 20.67
C VAL A 25 4.31 -14.96 19.80
N TRP A 26 4.38 -14.61 18.52
CA TRP A 26 5.34 -15.07 17.53
C TRP A 26 6.18 -13.94 16.90
N THR A 27 5.89 -12.67 17.17
CA THR A 27 6.61 -11.53 16.59
C THR A 27 6.69 -10.34 17.54
N CYS A 28 7.58 -9.39 17.24
CA CYS A 28 7.59 -8.10 17.90
C CYS A 28 6.77 -7.11 17.07
N TRP A 29 5.76 -6.49 17.68
CA TRP A 29 4.79 -5.66 16.96
C TRP A 29 4.44 -4.38 17.73
N ILE A 30 3.82 -3.43 17.03
CA ILE A 30 3.25 -2.22 17.61
C ILE A 30 1.99 -2.62 18.39
N ALA A 31 2.15 -2.80 19.70
CA ALA A 31 1.10 -3.29 20.58
C ALA A 31 1.24 -2.70 21.98
N GLU A 32 0.20 -2.85 22.78
CA GLU A 32 0.16 -2.42 24.18
C GLU A 32 0.53 -3.58 25.12
N LEU A 33 1.11 -3.25 26.28
CA LEU A 33 1.55 -4.22 27.28
C LEU A 33 1.06 -3.80 28.68
N PRO A 34 0.30 -4.64 29.42
CA PRO A 34 -0.25 -5.94 29.00
C PRO A 34 -1.24 -5.83 27.84
N TYR A 35 -1.52 -6.94 27.15
CA TYR A 35 -2.38 -6.93 25.97
C TYR A 35 -3.79 -6.40 26.31
N ASN A 36 -4.36 -5.53 25.46
CA ASN A 36 -5.64 -4.85 25.68
C ASN A 36 -5.69 -3.98 26.95
N CYS A 37 -4.56 -3.45 27.43
CA CYS A 37 -4.60 -2.46 28.50
C CYS A 37 -5.22 -1.13 27.99
N SER A 38 -5.97 -0.45 28.86
CA SER A 38 -6.58 0.85 28.56
C SER A 38 -6.59 1.70 29.82
N LYS A 39 -6.60 3.04 29.67
CA LYS A 39 -6.68 3.96 30.82
C LYS A 39 -7.87 3.69 31.74
N GLU A 40 -8.92 3.07 31.21
CA GLU A 40 -10.20 2.88 31.89
C GLU A 40 -10.27 1.55 32.65
N GLU A 41 -9.69 0.46 32.11
CA GLU A 41 -9.70 -0.86 32.76
C GLU A 41 -8.41 -1.18 33.51
N GLN A 42 -7.25 -0.95 32.87
CA GLN A 42 -5.95 -1.30 33.42
C GLN A 42 -4.85 -0.46 32.79
N ALA A 43 -4.12 0.28 33.64
CA ALA A 43 -3.01 1.11 33.19
C ALA A 43 -1.96 0.28 32.42
N CYS A 44 -1.61 0.75 31.23
CA CYS A 44 -0.57 0.15 30.40
C CYS A 44 0.81 0.39 31.01
N ILE A 45 1.63 -0.66 31.05
CA ILE A 45 3.06 -0.57 31.39
C ILE A 45 3.80 0.10 30.24
N ARG A 46 3.41 -0.21 29.00
CA ARG A 46 4.06 0.30 27.78
C ARG A 46 3.07 0.33 26.62
N GLY A 47 3.27 1.27 25.70
CA GLY A 47 2.52 1.32 24.45
C GLY A 47 1.05 1.70 24.63
N GLU A 48 0.71 2.57 25.58
CA GLU A 48 -0.67 3.03 25.82
C GLU A 48 -1.35 3.61 24.56
N ASN A 49 -0.55 4.26 23.70
CA ASN A 49 -1.02 4.81 22.43
C ASN A 49 -0.75 3.87 21.23
N ALA A 50 -0.34 2.62 21.46
CA ALA A 50 -0.03 1.68 20.38
C ALA A 50 -1.19 1.47 19.40
N PRO A 51 -2.48 1.44 19.81
CA PRO A 51 -3.59 1.32 18.87
C PRO A 51 -3.64 2.44 17.83
N ILE A 52 -3.44 3.70 18.26
CA ILE A 52 -3.51 4.85 17.36
C ILE A 52 -2.31 4.90 16.41
N TYR A 53 -1.10 4.56 16.91
CA TYR A 53 0.09 4.49 16.07
C TYR A 53 0.09 3.30 15.12
N ARG A 54 -0.50 2.15 15.51
CA ARG A 54 -0.72 1.02 14.60
C ARG A 54 -1.62 1.45 13.44
N TRP A 55 -2.67 2.19 13.72
CA TRP A 55 -3.54 2.72 12.69
C TRP A 55 -2.82 3.72 11.77
N ALA A 56 -2.09 4.67 12.34
CA ALA A 56 -1.38 5.69 11.58
C ALA A 56 -0.23 5.13 10.74
N PHE A 57 0.64 4.27 11.30
CA PHE A 57 1.83 3.79 10.59
C PHE A 57 1.55 2.60 9.67
N PHE A 58 0.54 1.79 9.96
CA PHE A 58 0.26 0.59 9.18
C PHE A 58 -1.00 0.75 8.32
N HIS A 59 -2.16 0.97 8.95
CA HIS A 59 -3.43 0.96 8.21
C HIS A 59 -3.50 2.09 7.18
N VAL A 60 -3.19 3.33 7.56
CA VAL A 60 -3.19 4.46 6.62
C VAL A 60 -2.26 4.21 5.44
N PHE A 61 -1.05 3.72 5.71
CA PHE A 61 -0.07 3.45 4.66
C PHE A 61 -0.53 2.33 3.72
N VAL A 62 -1.09 1.25 4.24
CA VAL A 62 -1.61 0.14 3.42
C VAL A 62 -2.76 0.61 2.53
N TRP A 63 -3.72 1.36 3.07
CA TRP A 63 -4.84 1.90 2.29
C TRP A 63 -4.37 2.85 1.19
N PHE A 64 -3.41 3.73 1.51
CA PHE A 64 -2.82 4.62 0.52
C PHE A 64 -2.15 3.85 -0.63
N ASN A 65 -1.35 2.82 -0.32
CA ASN A 65 -0.71 2.00 -1.36
C ASN A 65 -1.75 1.28 -2.21
N PHE A 66 -2.80 0.73 -1.59
CA PHE A 66 -3.86 0.04 -2.32
C PHE A 66 -4.56 0.97 -3.32
N LEU A 67 -4.94 2.17 -2.89
CA LEU A 67 -5.54 3.18 -3.76
C LEU A 67 -4.57 3.63 -4.87
N PHE A 68 -3.32 3.91 -4.52
CA PHE A 68 -2.30 4.34 -5.48
C PHE A 68 -2.06 3.28 -6.56
N LEU A 69 -1.88 2.03 -6.17
CA LEU A 69 -1.70 0.91 -7.10
C LEU A 69 -2.93 0.71 -8.00
N SER A 70 -4.14 0.83 -7.43
CA SER A 70 -5.38 0.73 -8.19
C SER A 70 -5.48 1.81 -9.27
N VAL A 71 -5.11 3.05 -8.94
CA VAL A 71 -5.07 4.17 -9.91
C VAL A 71 -4.02 3.92 -10.98
N CYS A 72 -2.80 3.53 -10.60
CA CYS A 72 -1.71 3.23 -11.55
C CYS A 72 -2.13 2.14 -12.54
N MET A 73 -2.69 1.03 -12.03
CA MET A 73 -3.19 -0.05 -12.87
C MET A 73 -4.36 0.40 -13.75
N GLY A 74 -5.24 1.27 -13.25
CA GLY A 74 -6.30 1.88 -14.05
C GLY A 74 -5.77 2.69 -15.24
N ILE A 75 -4.74 3.51 -15.02
CA ILE A 75 -4.09 4.30 -16.08
C ILE A 75 -3.41 3.40 -17.09
N VAL A 76 -2.64 2.41 -16.62
CA VAL A 76 -1.97 1.42 -17.49
C VAL A 76 -2.99 0.67 -18.32
N TYR A 77 -4.07 0.22 -17.71
CA TYR A 77 -5.15 -0.48 -18.42
C TYR A 77 -5.78 0.39 -19.51
N GLN A 78 -6.09 1.65 -19.22
CA GLN A 78 -6.63 2.58 -20.23
C GLN A 78 -5.64 2.81 -21.38
N ALA A 79 -4.35 2.96 -21.08
CA ALA A 79 -3.30 3.14 -22.08
C ALA A 79 -3.15 1.90 -22.98
N VAL A 80 -3.18 0.70 -22.39
CA VAL A 80 -3.15 -0.57 -23.13
C VAL A 80 -4.37 -0.69 -24.04
N ARG A 81 -5.59 -0.48 -23.52
CA ARG A 81 -6.80 -0.55 -24.35
C ARG A 81 -6.81 0.45 -25.50
N LYS A 82 -6.27 1.66 -25.28
CA LYS A 82 -6.15 2.67 -26.34
C LYS A 82 -5.16 2.24 -27.42
N THR A 83 -4.08 1.59 -27.02
CA THR A 83 -3.08 1.02 -27.94
C THR A 83 -3.69 -0.12 -28.75
N GLU A 84 -4.37 -1.06 -28.10
CA GLU A 84 -5.05 -2.20 -28.76
C GLU A 84 -6.05 -1.72 -29.83
N LYS A 85 -6.94 -0.77 -29.48
CA LYS A 85 -7.91 -0.20 -30.43
C LYS A 85 -7.27 0.50 -31.62
N ARG A 86 -6.10 1.10 -31.44
CA ARG A 86 -5.36 1.73 -32.55
C ARG A 86 -4.76 0.68 -33.47
N THR A 87 -4.15 -0.36 -32.90
CA THR A 87 -3.58 -1.48 -33.67
C THR A 87 -4.65 -2.19 -34.48
N GLU A 88 -5.82 -2.44 -33.89
CA GLU A 88 -6.97 -3.06 -34.58
C GLU A 88 -7.42 -2.25 -35.80
N LYS A 89 -7.48 -0.92 -35.69
CA LYS A 89 -7.84 -0.04 -36.82
C LYS A 89 -6.85 -0.12 -37.97
N TYR A 90 -5.54 -0.25 -37.69
CA TYR A 90 -4.53 -0.38 -38.74
C TYR A 90 -4.59 -1.75 -39.43
N GLN A 91 -4.83 -2.83 -38.69
CA GLN A 91 -5.02 -4.17 -39.26
C GLN A 91 -6.21 -4.24 -40.23
N HIS A 92 -7.36 -3.67 -39.85
CA HIS A 92 -8.53 -3.68 -40.73
C HIS A 92 -8.31 -2.84 -42.01
N ASN A 93 -7.53 -1.76 -41.94
CA ASN A 93 -7.26 -0.92 -43.10
C ASN A 93 -6.27 -1.57 -44.06
N SER A 94 -5.25 -2.27 -43.56
CA SER A 94 -4.32 -3.05 -44.40
C SER A 94 -5.00 -4.20 -45.13
N ASP A 95 -5.94 -4.90 -44.48
CA ASP A 95 -6.68 -5.99 -45.11
C ASP A 95 -7.63 -5.50 -46.21
N GLY A 96 -8.25 -4.33 -46.01
CA GLY A 96 -9.12 -3.70 -47.01
C GLY A 96 -8.37 -3.16 -48.22
N GLU A 97 -7.17 -2.61 -48.03
CA GLU A 97 -6.29 -2.15 -49.10
C GLU A 97 -5.75 -3.32 -49.93
N ASN A 98 -5.33 -4.40 -49.28
CA ASN A 98 -4.84 -5.60 -49.96
C ASN A 98 -5.93 -6.25 -50.84
N ARG A 99 -7.20 -6.24 -50.40
CA ARG A 99 -8.34 -6.73 -51.20
C ARG A 99 -8.73 -5.85 -52.39
N ARG A 100 -8.39 -4.55 -52.38
CA ARG A 100 -8.66 -3.65 -53.51
C ARG A 100 -7.63 -3.75 -54.63
N ASN A 101 -6.43 -4.23 -54.31
CA ASN A 101 -5.31 -4.35 -55.25
C ASN A 101 -5.25 -5.73 -55.94
N GLN A 102 -6.28 -6.55 -55.80
CA GLN A 102 -6.42 -7.89 -56.37
C GLN A 102 -7.63 -7.93 -57.31
#